data_AF-A0AAT9HVF4-F1
#
_entry.id   AF-A0AAT9HVF4-F1
#
_cell.length_a   1.000
_cell.length_b   1.000
_cell.length_c   1.000
_cell.angle_alpha   90.00
_cell.angle_beta   90.00
_cell.angle_gamma   90.00
#
_symmetry.space_group_name_H-M   'P 1'
#
loop_
_entity.id
_entity.type
_entity.pdbx_description
1 polymer ?
#
loop_
_entity_poly.entity_id
_entity_poly.type
_entity_poly.pdbx_seq_one_letter_code
_entity_poly.pdbx_strand_id
1 'polypeptide(L)'
;MPLVLAAVFVVLVLLLRSLVAPLLLLAAVVAVWGAALGIGGLVFEPLFGFAGTDPGLGLLSFVFLVALGVDYGIFLMHRMREESLNGAEPEAAALTALRTTGGVIASAGVVLAATFAVLTTLPLVGLVELGFVIAVGVLLDTFLVRTYLVTTASVLLRRWMWWPGGLSKAPRPVPRERQPEPV
;
A
#
# COMPACT_ATOMS: atom_id res chain seq x y z
N MET A 1 12.87 13.68 2.81
CA MET A 1 11.72 12.94 3.38
C MET A 1 10.41 13.70 3.24
N PRO A 2 10.19 14.86 3.90
CA PRO A 2 8.89 15.53 3.90
C PRO A 2 8.43 16.00 2.52
N LEU A 3 9.36 16.47 1.67
CA LEU A 3 9.05 16.86 0.29
C LEU A 3 8.51 15.68 -0.54
N VAL A 4 9.11 14.49 -0.39
CA VAL A 4 8.70 13.27 -1.11
C VAL A 4 7.30 12.84 -0.64
N LEU A 5 7.05 12.84 0.68
CA LEU A 5 5.72 12.57 1.23
C LEU A 5 4.67 13.56 0.70
N ALA A 6 4.99 14.84 0.68
CA ALA A 6 4.08 15.88 0.18
C ALA A 6 3.78 15.69 -1.31
N ALA A 7 4.80 15.42 -2.13
CA ALA A 7 4.63 15.17 -3.56
C ALA A 7 3.72 13.94 -3.82
N VAL A 8 3.99 12.83 -3.14
CA VAL A 8 3.19 11.61 -3.25
C VAL A 8 1.78 11.81 -2.72
N PHE A 9 1.62 12.53 -1.62
CA PHE A 9 0.30 12.90 -1.09
C PHE A 9 -0.53 13.63 -2.13
N VAL A 10 0.04 14.65 -2.78
CA VAL A 10 -0.66 15.43 -3.81
C VAL A 10 -1.08 14.54 -4.98
N VAL A 11 -0.18 13.69 -5.47
CA VAL A 11 -0.48 12.74 -6.57
C VAL A 11 -1.60 11.77 -6.16
N LEU A 12 -1.53 11.19 -4.97
CA LEU A 12 -2.55 10.27 -4.47
C LEU A 12 -3.91 10.96 -4.28
N VAL A 13 -3.95 12.18 -3.75
CA VAL A 13 -5.19 12.96 -3.61
C VAL A 13 -5.82 13.22 -4.98
N LEU A 14 -5.01 13.57 -5.99
CA LEU A 14 -5.49 13.79 -7.36
C LEU A 14 -6.06 12.51 -7.99
N LEU A 15 -5.38 11.37 -7.81
CA LEU A 15 -5.80 10.09 -8.37
C LEU A 15 -7.05 9.51 -7.67
N LEU A 16 -7.04 9.49 -6.34
CA LEU A 16 -8.11 8.85 -5.56
C LEU A 16 -9.30 9.79 -5.31
N ARG A 17 -9.15 11.10 -5.52
CA ARG A 17 -10.15 12.14 -5.20
C ARG A 17 -10.68 12.02 -3.76
N SER A 18 -9.82 11.58 -2.85
CA SER A 18 -10.07 11.36 -1.41
C SER A 18 -8.88 11.90 -0.63
N LEU A 19 -9.10 12.34 0.62
CA LEU A 19 -8.04 12.76 1.54
C LEU A 19 -7.65 11.64 2.50
N VAL A 20 -8.61 10.82 2.90
CA VAL A 20 -8.43 9.79 3.93
C VAL A 20 -7.63 8.60 3.39
N ALA A 21 -7.94 8.14 2.18
CA ALA A 21 -7.22 7.03 1.57
C ALA A 21 -5.72 7.31 1.32
N PRO A 22 -5.32 8.47 0.75
CA PRO A 22 -3.91 8.83 0.63
C PRO A 22 -3.17 8.91 1.97
N LEU A 23 -3.81 9.45 3.02
CA LEU A 23 -3.19 9.51 4.36
C LEU A 23 -2.91 8.10 4.91
N LEU A 24 -3.88 7.20 4.76
CA LEU A 24 -3.74 5.81 5.19
C LEU A 24 -2.60 5.11 4.44
N LEU A 25 -2.53 5.27 3.11
CA LEU A 25 -1.45 4.70 2.30
C LEU A 25 -0.08 5.25 2.69
N LEU A 26 0.04 6.57 2.93
CA LEU A 26 1.31 7.17 3.36
C LEU A 26 1.73 6.69 4.75
N ALA A 27 0.80 6.63 5.70
CA ALA A 27 1.07 6.11 7.04
C ALA A 27 1.55 4.65 6.99
N ALA A 28 0.90 3.84 6.15
CA ALA A 28 1.29 2.46 5.89
C ALA A 28 2.71 2.36 5.32
N VAL A 29 3.05 3.15 4.30
CA VAL A 29 4.40 3.16 3.70
C VAL A 29 5.47 3.60 4.70
N VAL A 30 5.21 4.63 5.51
CA VAL A 30 6.14 5.07 6.56
C VAL A 30 6.35 3.98 7.60
N ALA A 31 5.28 3.26 7.99
CA ALA A 31 5.38 2.13 8.91
C ALA A 31 6.20 0.98 8.33
N VAL A 32 5.99 0.62 7.06
CA VAL A 32 6.80 -0.39 6.34
C VAL A 32 8.27 0.01 6.31
N TRP A 33 8.57 1.25 5.93
CA TRP A 33 9.94 1.75 5.85
C TRP A 33 10.63 1.71 7.21
N GLY A 34 9.96 2.18 8.27
CA GLY A 34 10.47 2.11 9.64
C GLY A 34 10.72 0.68 10.11
N ALA A 35 9.78 -0.23 9.83
CA ALA A 35 9.93 -1.65 10.17
C ALA A 35 11.08 -2.31 9.41
N ALA A 36 11.23 -2.04 8.11
CA ALA A 36 12.30 -2.59 7.29
C ALA A 36 13.68 -2.09 7.73
N LEU A 37 13.81 -0.80 8.09
CA LEU A 37 15.05 -0.28 8.69
C LEU A 37 15.33 -0.88 10.07
N GLY A 38 14.29 -1.06 10.91
CA GLY A 38 14.43 -1.71 12.21
C GLY A 38 14.93 -3.16 12.08
N ILE A 39 14.35 -3.93 11.16
CA ILE A 39 14.80 -5.30 10.86
C ILE A 39 16.21 -5.28 10.28
N GLY A 40 16.52 -4.36 9.37
CA GLY A 40 17.86 -4.16 8.82
C GLY A 40 18.89 -3.94 9.92
N GLY A 41 18.65 -3.00 10.84
CA GLY A 41 19.53 -2.72 11.97
C GLY A 41 19.75 -3.91 12.90
N LEU A 42 18.77 -4.79 13.05
CA LEU A 42 18.90 -6.03 13.83
C LEU A 42 19.66 -7.15 13.10
N VAL A 43 19.77 -7.09 11.77
CA VAL A 43 20.34 -8.16 10.93
C VAL A 43 21.72 -7.80 10.40
N PHE A 44 22.02 -6.53 10.14
CA PHE A 44 23.28 -6.12 9.48
C PHE A 44 24.53 -6.43 10.29
N GLU A 45 24.53 -6.16 11.59
CA GLU A 45 25.69 -6.46 12.43
C GLU A 45 25.81 -7.99 12.70
N PRO A 46 24.75 -8.71 13.13
CA PRO A 46 24.89 -10.13 13.48
C PRO A 46 25.06 -11.07 12.29
N LEU A 47 24.46 -10.73 11.14
CA LEU A 47 24.39 -11.63 9.98
C LEU A 47 25.38 -11.24 8.87
N PHE A 48 25.59 -9.94 8.68
CA PHE A 48 26.46 -9.41 7.62
C PHE A 48 27.77 -8.79 8.15
N GLY A 49 27.92 -8.60 9.46
CA GLY A 49 29.12 -8.04 10.08
C GLY A 49 29.36 -6.57 9.76
N PHE A 50 28.33 -5.82 9.34
CA PHE A 50 28.46 -4.42 8.98
C PHE A 50 28.42 -3.53 10.23
N ALA A 51 29.56 -2.91 10.54
CA ALA A 51 29.69 -1.96 11.65
C ALA A 51 29.20 -0.57 11.22
N GLY A 52 27.88 -0.38 11.28
CA GLY A 52 27.20 0.88 10.93
C GLY A 52 26.48 0.81 9.59
N THR A 53 25.52 1.73 9.40
CA THR A 53 24.69 1.84 8.18
C THR A 53 25.12 3.00 7.29
N ASP A 54 25.01 2.83 5.98
CA ASP A 54 25.27 3.90 5.02
C ASP A 54 24.37 5.13 5.31
N PRO A 55 24.93 6.36 5.39
CA PRO A 55 24.15 7.58 5.62
C PRO A 55 23.04 7.81 4.58
N GLY A 56 23.22 7.32 3.36
CA GLY A 56 22.25 7.40 2.26
C GLY A 56 21.14 6.35 2.33
N LEU A 57 21.31 5.29 3.13
CA LEU A 57 20.38 4.17 3.22
C LEU A 57 18.97 4.63 3.54
N GLY A 58 18.80 5.49 4.55
CA GLY A 58 17.49 5.97 4.98
C GLY A 58 16.75 6.71 3.86
N LEU A 59 17.41 7.64 3.18
CA LEU A 59 16.81 8.43 2.10
C LEU A 59 16.49 7.56 0.87
N LEU A 60 17.44 6.73 0.44
CA LEU A 60 17.26 5.90 -0.76
C LEU A 60 16.21 4.81 -0.53
N SER A 61 16.30 4.06 0.57
CA SER A 61 15.30 3.03 0.91
C SER A 61 13.90 3.62 1.03
N PHE A 62 13.78 4.84 1.60
CA PHE A 62 12.50 5.54 1.69
C PHE A 62 11.93 5.86 0.31
N VAL A 63 12.72 6.47 -0.57
CA VAL A 63 12.27 6.83 -1.92
C VAL A 63 11.86 5.58 -2.70
N PHE A 64 12.64 4.50 -2.63
CA PHE A 64 12.30 3.23 -3.27
C PHE A 64 11.02 2.60 -2.70
N LEU A 65 10.91 2.47 -1.38
CA LEU A 65 9.72 1.84 -0.77
C LEU A 65 8.46 2.68 -0.97
N VAL A 66 8.59 4.01 -1.01
CA VAL A 66 7.49 4.89 -1.39
C VAL A 66 7.10 4.67 -2.85
N ALA A 67 8.07 4.69 -3.78
CA ALA A 67 7.78 4.49 -5.21
C ALA A 67 7.09 3.14 -5.46
N LEU A 68 7.63 2.06 -4.88
CA LEU A 68 7.14 0.70 -5.07
C LEU A 68 5.80 0.46 -4.32
N GLY A 69 5.68 0.94 -3.08
CA GLY A 69 4.48 0.74 -2.27
C GLY A 69 3.26 1.51 -2.76
N VAL A 70 3.48 2.70 -3.34
CA VAL A 70 2.42 3.55 -3.90
C VAL A 70 1.77 2.88 -5.12
N ASP A 71 2.55 2.28 -6.02
CA ASP A 71 2.04 1.66 -7.23
C ASP A 71 1.04 0.54 -6.90
N TYR A 72 1.40 -0.34 -5.97
CA TYR A 72 0.48 -1.39 -5.51
C TYR A 72 -0.71 -0.81 -4.74
N GLY A 73 -0.48 0.21 -3.90
CA GLY A 73 -1.49 0.99 -3.18
C GLY A 73 -2.61 1.44 -4.11
N ILE A 74 -2.22 2.02 -5.23
CA ILE A 74 -3.12 2.52 -6.26
C ILE A 74 -3.89 1.39 -6.92
N PHE A 75 -3.26 0.27 -7.32
CA PHE A 75 -3.97 -0.85 -7.95
C PHE A 75 -5.11 -1.40 -7.08
N LEU A 76 -4.85 -1.65 -5.79
CA LEU A 76 -5.86 -2.14 -4.87
C LEU A 76 -6.97 -1.11 -4.67
N MET A 77 -6.60 0.16 -4.42
CA MET A 77 -7.57 1.22 -4.20
C MET A 77 -8.42 1.52 -5.44
N HIS A 78 -7.84 1.42 -6.63
CA HIS A 78 -8.55 1.57 -7.89
C HIS A 78 -9.61 0.48 -8.03
N ARG A 79 -9.24 -0.78 -7.78
CA ARG A 79 -10.19 -1.90 -7.83
C ARG A 79 -11.30 -1.78 -6.79
N MET A 80 -10.96 -1.37 -5.58
CA MET A 80 -11.95 -1.10 -4.53
C MET A 80 -12.91 0.04 -4.93
N ARG A 81 -12.40 1.05 -5.63
CA ARG A 81 -13.21 2.16 -6.16
C ARG A 81 -14.18 1.69 -7.24
N GLU A 82 -13.72 0.86 -8.17
CA GLU A 82 -14.57 0.25 -9.20
C GLU A 82 -15.72 -0.54 -8.57
N GLU A 83 -15.42 -1.39 -7.58
CA GLU A 83 -16.43 -2.21 -6.93
C GLU A 83 -17.41 -1.36 -6.09
N SER A 84 -16.92 -0.30 -5.45
CA SER A 84 -17.76 0.67 -4.74
C SER A 84 -18.68 1.45 -5.70
N LEU A 85 -18.21 1.76 -6.91
CA LEU A 85 -19.02 2.41 -7.96
C LEU A 85 -20.13 1.49 -8.49
N ASN A 86 -19.90 0.17 -8.47
CA ASN A 86 -20.91 -0.84 -8.80
C ASN A 86 -21.93 -1.08 -7.67
N GLY A 87 -21.86 -0.32 -6.57
CA GLY A 87 -22.80 -0.37 -5.47
C GLY A 87 -22.47 -1.37 -4.37
N ALA A 88 -21.29 -2.00 -4.40
CA ALA A 88 -20.85 -2.88 -3.32
C ALA A 88 -20.60 -2.08 -2.03
N GLU A 89 -20.98 -2.67 -0.89
CA GLU A 89 -20.61 -2.12 0.41
C GLU A 89 -19.07 -2.15 0.58
N PRO A 90 -18.47 -1.20 1.32
CA PRO A 90 -17.01 -1.05 1.42
C PRO A 90 -16.27 -2.33 1.80
N GLU A 91 -16.87 -3.16 2.65
CA GLU A 91 -16.31 -4.45 3.07
C GLU A 91 -16.30 -5.47 1.93
N ALA A 92 -17.41 -5.60 1.20
CA ALA A 92 -17.49 -6.46 0.03
C ALA A 92 -16.53 -5.97 -1.07
N ALA A 93 -16.42 -4.65 -1.27
CA ALA A 93 -15.49 -4.04 -2.22
C ALA A 93 -14.02 -4.34 -1.87
N ALA A 94 -13.64 -4.23 -0.59
CA ALA A 94 -12.30 -4.54 -0.11
C ALA A 94 -11.94 -6.02 -0.31
N LEU A 95 -12.86 -6.93 0.05
CA LEU A 95 -12.65 -8.37 -0.08
C LEU A 95 -12.61 -8.82 -1.54
N THR A 96 -13.49 -8.30 -2.39
CA THR A 96 -13.50 -8.60 -3.83
C THR A 96 -12.23 -8.09 -4.51
N ALA A 97 -11.79 -6.87 -4.16
CA ALA A 97 -10.52 -6.34 -4.68
C ALA A 97 -9.36 -7.23 -4.27
N LEU A 98 -9.24 -7.60 -2.98
CA LEU A 98 -8.18 -8.48 -2.52
C LEU A 98 -8.21 -9.86 -3.20
N ARG A 99 -9.39 -10.45 -3.39
CA ARG A 99 -9.53 -11.76 -4.06
C ARG A 99 -9.15 -11.71 -5.53
N THR A 100 -9.44 -10.61 -6.22
CA THR A 100 -9.23 -10.49 -7.67
C THR A 100 -7.82 -10.00 -8.02
N THR A 101 -7.22 -9.13 -7.22
CA THR A 101 -5.89 -8.54 -7.50
C THR A 101 -4.79 -9.03 -6.58
N GLY A 102 -5.13 -9.62 -5.43
CA GLY A 102 -4.15 -10.04 -4.41
C GLY A 102 -3.12 -11.03 -4.92
N GLY A 103 -3.52 -12.01 -5.73
CA GLY A 103 -2.60 -12.98 -6.31
C GLY A 103 -1.55 -12.36 -7.25
N VAL A 104 -1.97 -11.40 -8.09
CA VAL A 104 -1.08 -10.68 -9.01
C VAL A 104 -0.14 -9.73 -8.26
N ILE A 105 -0.66 -9.04 -7.23
CA ILE A 105 0.16 -8.16 -6.40
C ILE A 105 1.18 -8.97 -5.59
N ALA A 106 0.77 -10.11 -5.03
CA ALA A 106 1.64 -10.99 -4.27
C ALA A 106 2.77 -11.57 -5.13
N SER A 107 2.45 -12.04 -6.34
CA SER A 107 3.48 -12.57 -7.25
C SER A 107 4.45 -11.47 -7.69
N ALA A 108 3.96 -10.29 -8.04
CA ALA A 108 4.80 -9.14 -8.39
C ALA A 108 5.71 -8.73 -7.22
N GLY A 109 5.17 -8.67 -6.00
CA GLY A 109 5.93 -8.34 -4.80
C GLY A 109 7.04 -9.35 -4.51
N VAL A 110 6.79 -10.65 -4.68
CA VAL A 110 7.81 -11.69 -4.50
C VAL A 110 8.91 -11.58 -5.55
N VAL A 111 8.57 -11.38 -6.83
CA VAL A 111 9.58 -11.21 -7.90
C VAL A 111 10.44 -9.97 -7.64
N LEU A 112 9.82 -8.87 -7.20
CA LEU A 112 10.51 -7.63 -6.89
C LEU A 112 11.44 -7.80 -5.68
N ALA A 113 10.95 -8.42 -4.60
CA ALA A 113 11.75 -8.71 -3.41
C ALA A 113 12.95 -9.61 -3.75
N ALA A 114 12.74 -10.65 -4.57
CA ALA A 114 13.83 -11.49 -5.05
C ALA A 114 14.87 -10.70 -5.85
N THR A 115 14.42 -9.79 -6.72
CA THR A 115 15.31 -8.94 -7.53
C THR A 115 16.18 -8.04 -6.65
N PHE A 116 15.61 -7.40 -5.63
CA PHE A 116 16.39 -6.58 -4.70
C PHE A 116 17.27 -7.42 -3.77
N ALA A 117 16.84 -8.63 -3.40
CA ALA A 117 17.65 -9.55 -2.63
C ALA A 117 18.94 -9.95 -3.38
N VAL A 118 18.97 -9.96 -4.71
CA VAL A 118 20.21 -10.20 -5.46
C VAL A 118 21.30 -9.17 -5.14
N LEU A 119 20.94 -7.91 -4.83
CA LEU A 119 21.93 -6.89 -4.44
C LEU A 119 22.70 -7.27 -3.17
N THR A 120 22.13 -8.14 -2.32
CA THR A 120 22.80 -8.65 -1.12
C THR A 120 23.99 -9.57 -1.41
N THR A 121 24.11 -10.03 -2.66
CA THR A 121 25.24 -10.85 -3.12
C THR A 121 26.42 -10.02 -3.64
N LEU A 122 26.22 -8.70 -3.79
CA LEU A 122 27.27 -7.81 -4.30
C LEU A 122 28.28 -7.46 -3.20
N PRO A 123 29.57 -7.28 -3.54
CA PRO A 123 30.63 -6.95 -2.58
C PRO A 123 30.64 -5.46 -2.19
N LEU A 124 29.47 -4.83 -2.10
CA LEU A 124 29.28 -3.40 -1.81
C LEU A 124 28.28 -3.25 -0.68
N VAL A 125 28.76 -2.92 0.52
CA VAL A 125 27.96 -2.84 1.76
C VAL A 125 26.68 -2.01 1.56
N GLY A 126 26.78 -0.79 1.03
CA GLY A 126 25.61 0.07 0.82
C GLY A 126 24.56 -0.51 -0.14
N LEU A 127 24.96 -1.32 -1.13
CA LEU A 127 24.02 -2.01 -2.02
C LEU A 127 23.37 -3.21 -1.34
N VAL A 128 24.11 -3.93 -0.50
CA VAL A 128 23.58 -5.03 0.30
C VAL A 128 22.53 -4.51 1.28
N GLU A 129 22.85 -3.45 2.01
CA GLU A 129 21.91 -2.83 2.95
C GLU A 129 20.65 -2.34 2.24
N LEU A 130 20.80 -1.61 1.13
CA LEU A 130 19.70 -1.09 0.35
C LEU A 130 18.82 -2.23 -0.20
N GLY A 131 19.43 -3.24 -0.81
CA GLY A 131 18.75 -4.41 -1.35
C GLY A 131 17.98 -5.18 -0.29
N PHE A 132 18.58 -5.38 0.88
CA PHE A 132 17.94 -6.04 2.00
C PHE A 132 16.73 -5.26 2.52
N VAL A 133 16.88 -3.96 2.80
CA VAL A 133 15.79 -3.11 3.31
C VAL A 133 14.64 -3.06 2.32
N ILE A 134 14.92 -2.91 1.01
CA ILE A 134 13.87 -2.87 0.00
C ILE A 134 13.18 -4.24 -0.11
N ALA A 135 13.94 -5.34 -0.14
CA ALA A 135 13.35 -6.68 -0.23
C ALA A 135 12.43 -6.97 0.97
N VAL A 136 12.89 -6.70 2.19
CA VAL A 136 12.07 -6.85 3.41
C VAL A 136 10.87 -5.92 3.38
N GLY A 137 11.05 -4.65 3.04
CA GLY A 137 9.96 -3.68 2.99
C GLY A 137 8.88 -4.06 1.97
N VAL A 138 9.25 -4.55 0.78
CA VAL A 138 8.30 -5.03 -0.23
C VAL A 138 7.52 -6.25 0.27
N LEU A 139 8.18 -7.21 0.92
CA LEU A 139 7.51 -8.37 1.50
C LEU A 139 6.54 -7.97 2.63
N LEU A 140 6.95 -7.05 3.49
CA LEU A 140 6.08 -6.51 4.54
C LEU A 140 4.89 -5.75 3.97
N ASP A 141 5.09 -4.91 2.95
CA ASP A 141 3.99 -4.20 2.29
C ASP A 141 2.98 -5.20 1.71
N THR A 142 3.50 -6.18 0.96
CA THR A 142 2.70 -7.14 0.21
C THR A 142 1.88 -8.05 1.13
N PHE A 143 2.53 -8.68 2.11
CA PHE A 143 1.91 -9.74 2.91
C PHE A 143 1.26 -9.23 4.20
N LEU A 144 1.84 -8.22 4.84
CA LEU A 144 1.35 -7.75 6.13
C LEU A 144 0.47 -6.52 5.96
N VAL A 145 1.01 -5.46 5.35
CA VAL A 145 0.34 -4.16 5.38
C VAL A 145 -0.84 -4.12 4.43
N ARG A 146 -0.69 -4.59 3.19
CA ARG A 146 -1.76 -4.57 2.20
C ARG A 146 -2.89 -5.53 2.53
N THR A 147 -2.53 -6.76 2.89
CA THR A 147 -3.49 -7.84 3.14
C THR A 147 -4.23 -7.66 4.46
N TYR A 148 -3.56 -7.19 5.51
CA TYR A 148 -4.19 -6.99 6.82
C TYR A 148 -4.50 -5.53 7.12
N LEU A 149 -3.49 -4.66 7.14
CA LEU A 149 -3.64 -3.30 7.66
C LEU A 149 -4.55 -2.44 6.77
N VAL A 150 -4.30 -2.41 5.46
CA VAL A 150 -5.10 -1.63 4.49
C VAL A 150 -6.50 -2.21 4.36
N THR A 151 -6.64 -3.53 4.22
CA THR A 151 -7.96 -4.17 4.13
C THR A 151 -8.78 -3.94 5.39
N THR A 152 -8.23 -4.18 6.58
CA THR A 152 -8.97 -3.98 7.84
C THR A 152 -9.31 -2.51 8.07
N ALA A 153 -8.37 -1.61 7.81
CA ALA A 153 -8.62 -0.18 7.93
C ALA A 153 -9.70 0.28 6.94
N SER A 154 -9.71 -0.23 5.71
CA SER A 154 -10.75 0.08 4.73
C SER A 154 -12.14 -0.38 5.15
N VAL A 155 -12.24 -1.55 5.80
CA VAL A 155 -13.48 -2.08 6.36
C VAL A 155 -13.94 -1.22 7.54
N LEU A 156 -13.04 -0.80 8.42
CA LEU A 156 -13.33 0.04 9.58
C LEU A 156 -13.76 1.46 9.18
N LEU A 157 -13.04 2.07 8.23
CA LEU A 157 -13.30 3.43 7.74
C LEU A 157 -14.52 3.49 6.80
N ARG A 158 -15.02 2.36 6.30
CA ARG A 158 -16.22 2.26 5.47
C ARG A 158 -16.25 3.35 4.38
N ARG A 159 -17.31 4.16 4.34
CA ARG A 159 -17.53 5.23 3.35
C ARG A 159 -16.70 6.49 3.64
N TRP A 160 -16.19 6.65 4.87
CA TRP A 160 -15.29 7.77 5.21
C TRP A 160 -13.94 7.69 4.51
N MET A 161 -13.52 6.49 4.08
CA MET A 161 -12.30 6.31 3.30
C MET A 161 -12.32 7.09 1.98
N TRP A 162 -13.51 7.39 1.46
CA TRP A 162 -13.69 8.15 0.22
C TRP A 162 -13.95 9.64 0.45
N TRP A 163 -13.99 10.11 1.71
CA TRP A 163 -14.25 11.51 1.99
C TRP A 163 -13.10 12.40 1.49
N PRO A 164 -13.37 13.53 0.81
CA PRO A 164 -14.67 14.20 0.55
C PRO A 164 -15.32 13.85 -0.81
N GLY A 165 -14.85 12.81 -1.50
CA GLY A 165 -15.31 12.38 -2.81
C GLY A 165 -16.76 11.87 -2.85
N GLY A 166 -17.34 11.81 -4.05
CA GLY A 166 -18.76 11.48 -4.28
C GLY A 166 -19.23 10.13 -3.74
N LEU A 167 -18.31 9.16 -3.57
CA LEU A 167 -18.56 7.85 -2.97
C LEU A 167 -18.82 7.91 -1.45
N SER A 168 -18.53 9.04 -0.80
CA SER A 168 -18.87 9.26 0.61
C SER A 168 -20.37 9.48 0.83
N LYS A 169 -21.16 9.77 -0.22
CA LYS A 169 -22.61 10.01 -0.13
C LYS A 169 -23.39 8.69 -0.22
N ALA A 170 -24.45 8.54 0.57
CA ALA A 170 -25.28 7.34 0.52
C ALA A 170 -25.94 7.15 -0.85
N PRO A 171 -26.12 5.90 -1.33
CA PRO A 171 -26.87 5.62 -2.54
C PRO A 171 -28.24 6.30 -2.45
N ARG A 172 -28.63 7.05 -3.48
CA ARG A 172 -30.01 7.53 -3.57
C ARG A 172 -30.91 6.29 -3.60
N PRO A 173 -31.97 6.22 -2.78
CA PRO A 173 -32.90 5.12 -2.86
C PRO A 173 -33.44 5.03 -4.29
N VAL A 174 -33.23 3.89 -4.94
CA VAL A 174 -33.85 3.62 -6.24
C VAL A 174 -35.36 3.66 -6.00
N PRO A 175 -36.14 4.48 -6.71
CA PRO A 175 -37.58 4.49 -6.59
C PRO A 175 -38.07 3.06 -6.82
N ARG A 176 -38.72 2.45 -5.82
CA ARG A 176 -39.40 1.17 -6.02
C ARG A 176 -40.41 1.40 -7.13
N GLU A 177 -40.18 0.80 -8.30
CA GLU A 177 -41.21 0.63 -9.32
C GLU A 177 -42.40 -0.01 -8.61
N ARG A 178 -43.50 0.73 -8.51
CA ARG A 178 -44.75 0.18 -7.98
C ARG A 178 -45.13 -0.96 -8.91
N GLN A 179 -45.01 -2.19 -8.42
CA GLN A 179 -45.62 -3.33 -9.09
C GLN A 179 -47.12 -3.01 -9.24
N PRO A 180 -47.67 -3.03 -10.47
CA PRO A 180 -49.09 -2.79 -10.65
C PRO A 180 -49.87 -3.87 -9.89
N GLU A 181 -50.83 -3.42 -9.06
CA GLU A 181 -51.71 -4.32 -8.32
C GLU A 181 -52.46 -5.22 -9.31
N PRO A 182 -52.53 -6.55 -9.07
CA PRO A 182 -53.36 -7.43 -9.87
C PRO A 182 -54.83 -7.05 -9.64
N VAL A 183 -55.49 -6.64 -10.73
CA VAL A 183 -56.94 -6.38 -10.84
C VAL A 183 -57.77 -7.65 -10.83
#